data_AF-A0A2E8HDM1-F1
#
_entry.id   AF-A0A2E8HDM1-F1
#
_cell.length_a   1.000
_cell.length_b   1.000
_cell.length_c   1.000
_cell.angle_alpha   90.00
_cell.angle_beta   90.00
_cell.angle_gamma   90.00
#
_symmetry.space_group_name_H-M   'P 1'
#
loop_
_entity.id
_entity.type
_entity.pdbx_description
1 polymer ?
#
loop_
_entity_poly.entity_id
_entity_poly.type
_entity_poly.pdbx_seq_one_letter_code
_entity_poly.pdbx_strand_id
1 'polypeptide(L)'
;MANEWWKNDLDGEQDADAPKSLRIPKTTNYTLEGGVNELPNSGTNEVWGQASPEHKSIVPKVAWFFFGMIGVPLVLFLISGFTPQPEFDSNSYAFAGNDNTEYTIVEGDNLTVYSFSTSSDFESEYDDYEFWEIYADSPTWWMRIYSDTGQFASYEADDGGYTWFEPSYVEFFEEDVHQSEEEEEEEEADVGTILWTLDESRLLIATNTDPEFVQAYYYSENYSNELASTLTCFMWPVVMIGGIIWGFATKRRSFAYGIMSAFVLALAGFFLLIFALATAF
;
A
#
# COMPACT_ATOMS: atom_id res chain seq x y z
N MET A 1 -59.00 -7.08 -82.53
CA MET A 1 -57.65 -7.67 -82.49
C MET A 1 -56.93 -7.00 -81.34
N ALA A 2 -56.76 -7.72 -80.23
CA ALA A 2 -56.07 -7.27 -79.03
C ALA A 2 -54.79 -8.10 -78.94
N ASN A 3 -53.63 -7.43 -78.96
CA ASN A 3 -52.34 -8.10 -78.92
C ASN A 3 -51.90 -8.23 -77.45
N GLU A 4 -52.00 -9.46 -76.96
CA GLU A 4 -51.57 -9.92 -75.64
C GLU A 4 -50.03 -9.97 -75.57
N TRP A 5 -49.41 -8.89 -75.10
CA TRP A 5 -47.94 -8.75 -74.94
C TRP A 5 -47.35 -9.60 -73.79
N TRP A 6 -48.17 -10.42 -73.13
CA TRP A 6 -47.81 -11.23 -71.96
C TRP A 6 -47.55 -12.71 -72.28
N LYS A 7 -47.61 -13.11 -73.55
CA LYS A 7 -47.18 -14.43 -74.01
C LYS A 7 -45.82 -14.31 -74.71
N ASN A 8 -44.76 -14.46 -73.93
CA ASN A 8 -43.51 -14.98 -74.46
C ASN A 8 -43.42 -16.43 -73.99
N ASP A 9 -43.34 -17.29 -75.00
CA ASP A 9 -43.06 -18.71 -74.88
C ASP A 9 -41.71 -18.93 -74.20
N LEU A 10 -41.69 -19.95 -73.35
CA LEU A 10 -40.49 -20.58 -72.83
C LEU A 10 -39.70 -21.10 -74.02
N ASP A 11 -38.52 -20.53 -74.27
CA ASP A 11 -37.32 -21.19 -74.83
C ASP A 11 -36.26 -20.12 -75.13
N GLY A 12 -35.32 -19.94 -74.20
CA GLY A 12 -34.19 -19.01 -74.36
C GLY A 12 -33.40 -18.88 -73.07
N GLU A 13 -32.10 -19.12 -73.16
CA GLU A 13 -31.06 -19.13 -72.11
C GLU A 13 -31.42 -18.44 -70.79
N GLN A 14 -31.40 -19.22 -69.73
CA GLN A 14 -31.52 -18.75 -68.36
C GLN A 14 -30.31 -17.87 -68.03
N ASP A 15 -30.51 -16.56 -68.11
CA ASP A 15 -29.54 -15.55 -67.69
C ASP A 15 -29.12 -15.85 -66.25
N ALA A 16 -27.85 -16.22 -66.05
CA ALA A 16 -27.32 -16.72 -64.78
C ALA A 16 -27.36 -15.66 -63.66
N ASP A 17 -27.56 -14.40 -64.03
CA ASP A 17 -27.63 -13.24 -63.14
C ASP A 17 -29.07 -12.75 -62.87
N ALA A 18 -30.12 -13.42 -63.37
CA ALA A 18 -31.49 -13.08 -62.99
C ALA A 18 -31.80 -13.54 -61.55
N PRO A 19 -32.42 -12.69 -60.69
CA PRO A 19 -32.77 -13.09 -59.33
C PRO A 19 -33.77 -14.25 -59.38
N LYS A 20 -33.42 -15.38 -58.74
CA LYS A 20 -34.29 -16.57 -58.65
C LYS A 20 -35.63 -16.19 -58.03
N SER A 21 -36.72 -16.51 -58.72
CA SER A 21 -38.08 -16.13 -58.30
C SER A 21 -38.45 -16.74 -56.96
N LEU A 22 -38.92 -15.91 -56.04
CA LEU A 22 -39.44 -16.31 -54.74
C LEU A 22 -40.81 -16.99 -54.93
N ARG A 23 -40.93 -18.27 -54.60
CA ARG A 23 -42.23 -18.97 -54.57
C ARG A 23 -42.74 -19.00 -53.14
N ILE A 24 -43.84 -18.29 -52.88
CA ILE A 24 -44.53 -18.34 -51.59
C ILE A 24 -45.40 -19.61 -51.56
N PRO A 25 -45.16 -20.57 -50.65
CA PRO A 25 -45.98 -21.77 -50.56
C PRO A 25 -47.39 -21.42 -50.07
N LYS A 26 -48.43 -21.98 -50.70
CA LYS A 26 -49.83 -21.83 -50.29
C LYS A 26 -50.25 -22.81 -49.18
N THR A 27 -49.38 -23.10 -48.21
CA THR A 27 -49.71 -23.97 -47.07
C THR A 27 -49.19 -23.39 -45.75
N THR A 28 -49.90 -23.70 -44.66
CA THR A 28 -49.90 -23.01 -43.35
C THR A 28 -48.64 -23.14 -42.50
N ASN A 29 -47.51 -23.52 -43.08
CA ASN A 29 -46.22 -23.59 -42.37
C ASN A 29 -45.29 -22.50 -42.92
N TYR A 30 -45.06 -21.46 -42.11
CA TYR A 30 -44.21 -20.33 -42.44
C TYR A 30 -42.71 -20.68 -42.35
N THR A 31 -42.24 -21.59 -43.20
CA THR A 31 -40.80 -21.81 -43.42
C THR A 31 -40.42 -21.19 -44.75
N LEU A 32 -39.66 -20.08 -44.68
CA LEU A 32 -39.03 -19.46 -45.84
C LEU A 32 -37.84 -20.32 -46.26
N GLU A 33 -38.01 -21.12 -47.31
CA GLU A 33 -36.90 -21.84 -47.95
C GLU A 33 -36.41 -21.04 -49.16
N GLY A 34 -35.16 -20.58 -49.09
CA GLY A 34 -34.48 -19.90 -50.19
C GLY A 34 -33.01 -20.32 -50.20
N GLY A 35 -32.51 -20.75 -51.37
CA GLY A 35 -31.10 -21.05 -51.56
C GLY A 35 -30.27 -19.78 -51.69
N VAL A 36 -29.21 -19.66 -50.90
CA VAL A 36 -28.22 -18.58 -51.02
C VAL A 36 -27.25 -18.97 -52.14
N ASN A 37 -27.12 -18.16 -53.18
CA ASN A 37 -26.03 -18.34 -54.14
C ASN A 37 -24.71 -17.99 -53.43
N GLU A 38 -23.72 -18.88 -53.46
CA GLU A 38 -22.37 -18.56 -53.01
C GLU A 38 -21.79 -17.45 -53.91
N LEU A 39 -21.31 -16.37 -53.29
CA LEU A 39 -20.73 -15.24 -54.01
C LEU A 39 -19.47 -15.69 -54.76
N PRO A 40 -19.35 -15.44 -56.07
CA PRO A 40 -18.11 -15.65 -56.78
C PRO A 40 -17.15 -14.52 -56.38
N ASN A 41 -16.13 -14.88 -55.59
CA ASN A 41 -14.98 -14.06 -55.17
C ASN A 41 -15.21 -13.07 -54.02
N SER A 42 -14.31 -13.18 -53.03
CA SER A 42 -14.25 -12.40 -51.78
C SER A 42 -13.69 -10.98 -51.94
N GLY A 43 -13.85 -10.36 -53.12
CA GLY A 43 -12.96 -9.26 -53.54
C GLY A 43 -13.57 -7.88 -53.69
N THR A 44 -14.85 -7.73 -54.04
CA THR A 44 -15.35 -6.41 -54.49
C THR A 44 -16.80 -6.18 -54.09
N ASN A 45 -17.01 -5.61 -52.90
CA ASN A 45 -18.28 -5.01 -52.50
C ASN A 45 -18.01 -3.56 -52.05
N GLU A 46 -17.98 -2.62 -53.00
CA GLU A 46 -17.72 -1.18 -52.74
C GLU A 46 -18.99 -0.34 -52.48
N VAL A 47 -20.19 -0.92 -52.52
CA VAL A 47 -21.45 -0.12 -52.52
C VAL A 47 -22.17 -0.07 -51.17
N TRP A 48 -21.89 -1.00 -50.26
CA TRP A 48 -22.42 -0.99 -48.90
C TRP A 48 -21.25 -1.17 -47.94
N GLY A 49 -21.06 -0.18 -47.06
CA GLY A 49 -19.86 0.02 -46.24
C GLY A 49 -19.17 -1.27 -45.81
N GLN A 50 -17.84 -1.30 -46.02
CA GLN A 50 -16.94 -2.41 -45.73
C GLN A 50 -17.41 -3.24 -44.51
N ALA A 51 -17.96 -4.42 -44.78
CA ALA A 51 -17.81 -5.52 -43.85
C ALA A 51 -16.32 -5.90 -43.93
N SER A 52 -15.47 -5.11 -43.26
CA SER A 52 -14.07 -5.43 -43.10
C SER A 52 -14.02 -6.86 -42.56
N PRO A 53 -13.33 -7.80 -43.24
CA PRO A 53 -13.32 -9.20 -42.82
C PRO A 53 -12.94 -9.22 -41.35
N GLU A 54 -13.77 -9.84 -40.50
CA GLU A 54 -13.47 -9.97 -39.09
C GLU A 54 -12.05 -10.52 -38.98
N HIS A 55 -11.10 -9.66 -38.59
CA HIS A 55 -9.74 -10.07 -38.30
C HIS A 55 -9.85 -10.93 -37.05
N LYS A 56 -10.08 -12.23 -37.25
CA LYS A 56 -10.02 -13.22 -36.18
C LYS A 56 -8.61 -13.12 -35.61
N SER A 57 -8.53 -12.63 -34.38
CA SER A 57 -7.29 -12.61 -33.63
C SER A 57 -6.66 -14.01 -33.71
N ILE A 58 -5.39 -14.07 -34.09
CA ILE A 58 -4.60 -15.31 -34.11
C ILE A 58 -4.53 -15.89 -32.68
N VAL A 59 -4.70 -15.04 -31.66
CA VAL A 59 -4.65 -15.40 -30.25
C VAL A 59 -6.02 -15.88 -29.76
N PRO A 60 -6.10 -17.07 -29.12
CA PRO A 60 -7.34 -17.57 -28.54
C PRO A 60 -7.96 -16.64 -27.51
N LYS A 61 -9.29 -16.63 -27.40
CA LYS A 61 -10.03 -15.85 -26.39
C LYS A 61 -9.58 -16.13 -24.95
N VAL A 62 -9.21 -17.39 -24.66
CA VAL A 62 -8.72 -17.81 -23.34
C VAL A 62 -7.37 -17.17 -23.04
N ALA A 63 -6.46 -17.09 -24.01
CA ALA A 63 -5.17 -16.41 -23.82
C ALA A 63 -5.38 -14.91 -23.55
N TRP A 64 -6.30 -14.25 -24.27
CA TRP A 64 -6.68 -12.86 -23.98
C TRP A 64 -7.21 -12.67 -22.56
N PHE A 65 -8.01 -13.61 -22.05
CA PHE A 65 -8.49 -13.57 -20.67
C PHE A 65 -7.33 -13.64 -19.67
N PHE A 66 -6.39 -14.58 -19.83
CA PHE A 66 -5.23 -14.69 -18.94
C PHE A 66 -4.27 -13.50 -19.05
N PHE A 67 -4.10 -12.90 -20.23
CA PHE A 67 -3.34 -11.66 -20.36
C PHE A 67 -3.95 -10.52 -19.54
N GLY A 68 -5.28 -10.40 -19.52
CA GLY A 68 -5.95 -9.42 -18.66
C GLY A 68 -5.89 -9.78 -17.18
N MET A 69 -6.06 -11.06 -16.84
CA MET A 69 -6.18 -11.51 -15.45
C MET A 69 -4.83 -11.61 -14.73
N ILE A 70 -3.77 -12.05 -15.40
CA ILE A 70 -2.46 -12.29 -14.80
C ILE A 70 -1.43 -11.34 -15.38
N GLY A 71 -1.42 -11.19 -16.72
CA GLY A 71 -0.41 -10.39 -17.41
C GLY A 71 -0.40 -8.93 -16.96
N VAL A 72 -1.57 -8.27 -16.94
CA VAL A 72 -1.68 -6.87 -16.53
C VAL A 72 -1.25 -6.65 -15.07
N PRO A 73 -1.79 -7.38 -14.06
CA PRO A 73 -1.33 -7.25 -12.68
C PRO A 73 0.16 -7.53 -12.49
N LEU A 74 0.71 -8.53 -13.18
CA LEU A 74 2.13 -8.88 -13.05
C LEU A 74 3.04 -7.77 -13.60
N VAL A 75 2.68 -7.20 -14.76
CA VAL A 75 3.43 -6.06 -15.32
C VAL A 75 3.32 -4.83 -14.41
N LEU A 76 2.13 -4.53 -13.88
CA LEU A 76 1.93 -3.44 -12.95
C LEU A 76 2.73 -3.63 -11.66
N PHE A 77 2.77 -4.84 -11.13
CA PHE A 77 3.56 -5.19 -9.96
C PHE A 77 5.06 -4.97 -10.22
N LEU A 78 5.58 -5.45 -11.35
CA LEU A 78 6.98 -5.26 -11.71
C LEU A 78 7.34 -3.77 -11.84
N ILE A 79 6.47 -2.96 -12.45
CA ILE A 79 6.70 -1.51 -12.59
C ILE A 79 6.63 -0.82 -11.22
N SER A 80 5.72 -1.26 -10.34
CA SER A 80 5.60 -0.73 -8.99
C SER A 80 6.83 -1.03 -8.13
N GLY A 81 7.58 -2.10 -8.42
CA GLY A 81 8.84 -2.40 -7.73
C GLY A 81 9.98 -1.41 -8.02
N PHE A 82 9.87 -0.59 -9.07
CA PHE A 82 10.87 0.43 -9.41
C PHE A 82 10.53 1.81 -8.83
N THR A 83 9.51 1.91 -7.99
CA THR A 83 9.21 3.19 -7.34
C THR A 83 10.31 3.55 -6.36
N PRO A 84 10.76 4.82 -6.36
CA PRO A 84 11.69 5.28 -5.35
C PRO A 84 11.11 4.98 -3.98
N GLN A 85 11.87 4.28 -3.15
CA GLN A 85 11.51 4.09 -1.74
C GLN A 85 11.84 5.39 -1.00
N PRO A 86 11.16 5.67 0.13
CA PRO A 86 11.64 6.72 1.03
C PRO A 86 13.11 6.43 1.37
N GLU A 87 13.95 7.45 1.25
CA GLU A 87 15.32 7.39 1.75
C GLU A 87 15.26 7.81 3.21
N PHE A 88 15.65 6.88 4.08
CA PHE A 88 15.76 7.12 5.51
C PHE A 88 17.18 7.61 5.77
N ASP A 89 17.30 8.84 6.23
CA ASP A 89 18.56 9.32 6.79
C ASP A 89 18.51 9.09 8.30
N SER A 90 19.52 8.39 8.80
CA SER A 90 19.61 8.03 10.20
C SER A 90 21.03 8.23 10.68
N ASN A 91 21.17 8.88 11.82
CA ASN A 91 22.44 9.02 12.49
C ASN A 91 22.31 8.67 13.96
N SER A 92 23.42 8.34 14.60
CA SER A 92 23.43 7.97 16.00
C SER A 92 24.64 8.57 16.70
N TYR A 93 24.42 9.12 17.88
CA TYR A 93 25.45 9.73 18.70
C TYR A 93 25.43 9.13 20.10
N ALA A 94 26.49 8.43 20.47
CA ALA A 94 26.65 7.95 21.83
C ALA A 94 27.13 9.11 22.71
N PHE A 95 26.47 9.30 23.85
CA PHE A 95 26.90 10.32 24.80
C PHE A 95 28.23 9.90 25.43
N ALA A 96 29.12 10.87 25.68
CA ALA A 96 30.31 10.62 26.46
C ALA A 96 29.90 10.23 27.88
N GLY A 97 30.61 9.26 28.48
CA GLY A 97 30.25 8.65 29.75
C GLY A 97 30.00 9.67 30.87
N ASN A 98 29.36 9.20 31.94
CA ASN A 98 28.89 10.05 33.04
C ASN A 98 29.97 11.01 33.56
N ASP A 99 29.74 12.31 33.36
CA ASP A 99 30.67 13.38 33.71
C ASP A 99 30.62 13.70 35.21
N ASN A 100 29.45 13.57 35.84
CA ASN A 100 29.23 13.88 37.26
C ASN A 100 28.05 13.10 37.83
N THR A 101 28.19 12.64 39.08
CA THR A 101 27.09 12.10 39.88
C THR A 101 26.71 13.08 40.98
N GLU A 102 25.44 13.46 41.02
CA GLU A 102 24.84 14.24 42.11
C GLU A 102 23.64 13.49 42.70
N TYR A 103 23.07 13.98 43.80
CA TYR A 103 21.87 13.40 44.41
C TYR A 103 20.75 14.42 44.38
N THR A 104 19.54 13.98 44.07
CA THR A 104 18.33 14.80 44.11
C THR A 104 17.23 14.05 44.84
N ILE A 105 16.35 14.81 45.50
CA ILE A 105 15.14 14.27 46.10
C ILE A 105 13.97 14.67 45.21
N VAL A 106 13.26 13.69 44.66
CA VAL A 106 12.03 13.90 43.88
C VAL A 106 10.93 13.10 44.54
N GLU A 107 9.84 13.78 44.93
CA GLU A 107 8.68 13.19 45.62
C GLU A 107 9.00 12.39 46.91
N GLY A 108 10.18 12.57 47.50
CA GLY A 108 10.61 11.87 48.71
C GLY A 108 11.61 10.74 48.46
N ASP A 109 11.82 10.36 47.20
CA ASP A 109 12.82 9.37 46.79
C ASP A 109 14.19 10.00 46.62
N ASN A 110 15.23 9.32 47.12
CA ASN A 110 16.61 9.73 46.95
C ASN A 110 17.20 9.12 45.68
N LEU A 111 17.21 9.88 44.59
CA LEU A 111 17.69 9.44 43.28
C LEU A 111 19.12 9.92 43.02
N THR A 112 19.92 9.09 42.35
CA THR A 112 21.24 9.49 41.84
C THR A 112 21.07 10.12 40.47
N VAL A 113 21.62 11.32 40.29
CA VAL A 113 21.63 12.07 39.03
C VAL A 113 22.92 11.78 38.28
N TYR A 114 22.78 11.24 37.08
CA TYR A 114 23.85 10.97 36.13
C TYR A 114 23.85 12.05 35.06
N SER A 115 25.01 12.67 34.82
CA SER A 115 25.16 13.78 33.86
C SER A 115 25.92 13.32 32.63
N PHE A 116 25.33 13.49 31.45
CA PHE A 116 25.94 13.16 30.17
C PHE A 116 26.11 14.44 29.34
N SER A 117 27.35 14.75 28.94
CA SER A 117 27.63 15.87 28.05
C SER A 117 26.90 15.68 26.72
N THR A 118 26.04 16.65 26.41
CA THR A 118 25.45 16.82 25.09
C THR A 118 26.00 18.10 24.45
N SER A 119 25.67 18.35 23.18
CA SER A 119 26.03 19.61 22.57
C SER A 119 25.22 20.76 23.19
N SER A 120 25.80 21.96 23.22
CA SER A 120 25.17 23.16 23.78
C SER A 120 23.95 23.65 22.99
N ASP A 121 23.69 23.00 21.86
CA ASP A 121 22.62 23.34 20.93
C ASP A 121 21.94 22.05 20.47
N PHE A 122 21.74 21.11 21.39
CA PHE A 122 21.22 19.77 21.10
C PHE A 122 19.93 19.79 20.27
N GLU A 123 19.05 20.77 20.51
CA GLU A 123 17.83 20.90 19.71
C GLU A 123 18.10 21.42 18.29
N SER A 124 18.99 22.40 18.10
CA SER A 124 19.19 23.02 16.78
C SER A 124 20.33 22.44 15.95
N GLU A 125 21.26 21.70 16.56
CA GLU A 125 22.31 20.97 15.85
C GLU A 125 21.71 19.93 14.89
N TYR A 126 20.45 19.57 15.12
CA TYR A 126 19.76 18.51 14.40
C TYR A 126 18.42 18.99 13.81
N ASP A 127 18.25 20.30 13.58
CA ASP A 127 17.10 20.93 12.88
C ASP A 127 16.82 20.30 11.49
N ASP A 128 17.82 19.66 10.88
CA ASP A 128 17.70 18.93 9.61
C ASP A 128 16.99 17.56 9.76
N TYR A 129 16.78 17.08 10.98
CA TYR A 129 16.08 15.84 11.29
C TYR A 129 14.64 16.10 11.78
N GLU A 130 13.71 15.23 11.38
CA GLU A 130 12.29 15.39 11.73
C GLU A 130 11.98 14.90 13.15
N PHE A 131 12.79 13.97 13.64
CA PHE A 131 12.60 13.29 14.90
C PHE A 131 13.93 12.90 15.55
N TRP A 132 13.96 12.92 16.88
CA TRP A 132 15.04 12.34 17.67
C TRP A 132 14.49 11.46 18.78
N GLU A 133 15.23 10.40 19.10
CA GLU A 133 15.02 9.60 20.29
C GLU A 133 16.32 9.52 21.12
N ILE A 134 16.19 9.54 22.44
CA ILE A 134 17.28 9.16 23.33
C ILE A 134 16.95 7.78 23.90
N TYR A 135 17.86 6.86 23.71
CA TYR A 135 17.85 5.53 24.29
C TYR A 135 18.85 5.49 25.45
N ALA A 136 18.42 4.97 26.59
CA ALA A 136 19.29 4.67 27.71
C ALA A 136 18.95 3.30 28.29
N ASP A 137 19.94 2.55 28.71
CA ASP A 137 19.75 1.29 29.41
C ASP A 137 20.65 1.13 30.63
N SER A 138 20.27 0.15 31.44
CA SER A 138 20.84 -0.24 32.71
C SER A 138 20.56 -1.75 32.90
N PRO A 139 21.21 -2.44 33.84
CA PRO A 139 20.94 -3.86 34.07
C PRO A 139 19.50 -4.18 34.43
N THR A 140 18.76 -3.22 35.00
CA THR A 140 17.41 -3.42 35.54
C THR A 140 16.33 -2.70 34.74
N TRP A 141 16.68 -1.88 33.75
CA TRP A 141 15.72 -1.13 32.95
C TRP A 141 16.30 -0.63 31.64
N TRP A 142 15.41 -0.33 30.70
CA TRP A 142 15.73 0.53 29.56
C TRP A 142 14.63 1.56 29.34
N MET A 143 14.99 2.70 28.77
CA MET A 143 14.05 3.79 28.50
C MET A 143 14.26 4.41 27.13
N ARG A 144 13.19 5.07 26.66
CA ARG A 144 13.21 5.95 25.50
C ARG A 144 12.58 7.29 25.81
N ILE A 145 13.20 8.32 25.26
CA ILE A 145 12.69 9.68 25.25
C ILE A 145 12.48 10.08 23.79
N TYR A 146 11.29 10.55 23.45
CA TYR A 146 10.92 10.94 22.10
C TYR A 146 10.73 12.46 22.00
N SER A 147 11.18 13.04 20.89
CA SER A 147 11.02 14.47 20.61
C SER A 147 9.56 14.90 20.42
N ASP A 148 8.67 13.97 20.05
CA ASP A 148 7.27 14.24 19.65
C ASP A 148 6.24 13.93 20.74
N THR A 149 6.62 13.20 21.78
CA THR A 149 5.76 12.98 22.94
C THR A 149 5.80 14.20 23.82
N GLY A 150 4.65 14.87 23.99
CA GLY A 150 4.50 15.88 25.02
C GLY A 150 4.97 15.30 26.35
N GLN A 151 5.83 16.02 27.08
CA GLN A 151 6.29 15.60 28.40
C GLN A 151 5.10 15.76 29.36
N PHE A 152 4.28 14.72 29.51
CA PHE A 152 2.96 14.81 30.15
C PHE A 152 3.00 14.81 31.68
N ALA A 153 4.14 14.46 32.29
CA ALA A 153 4.37 14.52 33.72
C ALA A 153 5.67 15.26 33.98
N SER A 154 5.56 16.46 34.56
CA SER A 154 6.70 17.22 35.06
C SER A 154 6.66 17.23 36.59
N TYR A 155 7.73 16.78 37.22
CA TYR A 155 7.93 16.87 38.65
C TYR A 155 8.90 18.01 38.94
N GLU A 156 8.49 18.98 39.75
CA GLU A 156 9.44 19.96 40.30
C GLU A 156 10.20 19.28 41.44
N ALA A 157 11.53 19.19 41.34
CA ALA A 157 12.35 18.74 42.47
C ALA A 157 12.48 19.85 43.52
N ASP A 158 12.33 19.49 44.80
CA ASP A 158 12.33 20.43 45.92
C ASP A 158 13.72 21.03 46.24
N ASP A 159 14.83 20.37 45.83
CA ASP A 159 16.19 20.76 46.27
C ASP A 159 17.20 21.09 45.14
N GLY A 160 16.90 20.78 43.88
CA GLY A 160 17.84 20.91 42.74
C GLY A 160 17.55 22.02 41.73
N GLY A 161 16.35 22.63 41.78
CA GLY A 161 15.92 23.65 40.81
C GLY A 161 15.67 23.13 39.39
N TYR A 162 15.75 21.82 39.16
CA TYR A 162 15.45 21.16 37.89
C TYR A 162 13.97 20.77 37.79
N THR A 163 13.42 20.90 36.59
CA THR A 163 12.13 20.30 36.23
C THR A 163 12.40 18.94 35.63
N TRP A 164 11.91 17.89 36.27
CA TRP A 164 12.12 16.52 35.86
C TRP A 164 10.95 16.00 35.06
N PHE A 165 11.23 15.14 34.09
CA PHE A 165 10.23 14.55 33.22
C PHE A 165 10.30 13.03 33.26
N GLU A 166 9.16 12.38 33.10
CA GLU A 166 9.12 10.94 32.84
C GLU A 166 9.62 10.64 31.43
N PRO A 167 10.30 9.51 31.22
CA PRO A 167 10.59 8.99 29.89
C PRO A 167 9.30 8.71 29.11
N SER A 168 9.36 8.83 27.79
CA SER A 168 8.24 8.49 26.90
C SER A 168 7.87 7.01 26.97
N TYR A 169 8.86 6.16 27.25
CA TYR A 169 8.70 4.74 27.48
C TYR A 169 9.77 4.26 28.44
N VAL A 170 9.39 3.40 29.38
CA VAL A 170 10.31 2.71 30.28
C VAL A 170 9.86 1.27 30.45
N GLU A 171 10.82 0.36 30.51
CA GLU A 171 10.58 -1.04 30.82
C GLU A 171 11.61 -1.52 31.82
N PHE A 172 11.13 -2.16 32.87
CA PHE A 172 11.94 -2.72 33.93
C PHE A 172 12.07 -4.23 33.74
N PHE A 173 13.27 -4.75 33.93
CA PHE A 173 13.54 -6.18 33.82
C PHE A 173 13.29 -6.87 35.18
N GLU A 174 12.39 -7.85 35.19
CA GLU A 174 11.88 -8.53 36.40
C GLU A 174 12.90 -9.45 37.14
N GLU A 175 14.21 -9.41 36.86
CA GLU A 175 15.13 -10.38 37.47
C GLU A 175 15.43 -10.14 38.97
N ASP A 176 15.10 -8.96 39.55
CA ASP A 176 15.37 -8.65 40.97
C ASP A 176 14.16 -8.16 41.79
N VAL A 177 12.95 -7.98 41.22
CA VAL A 177 11.77 -7.49 41.98
C VAL A 177 11.03 -8.62 42.72
N HIS A 178 11.38 -9.89 42.47
CA HIS A 178 10.76 -11.05 43.11
C HIS A 178 11.77 -11.95 43.84
N GLN A 179 12.41 -11.42 44.88
CA GLN A 179 12.98 -12.24 45.96
C GLN A 179 12.57 -11.73 47.35
N SER A 180 11.27 -11.63 47.59
CA SER A 180 10.74 -11.86 48.92
C SER A 180 9.42 -12.61 48.79
N GLU A 181 9.49 -13.94 48.92
CA GLU A 181 8.33 -14.78 49.16
C GLU A 181 7.74 -14.45 50.54
N GLU A 182 6.87 -13.45 50.63
CA GLU A 182 5.78 -13.42 51.62
C GLU A 182 4.52 -12.87 50.92
N GLU A 183 3.50 -13.72 50.81
CA GLU A 183 2.16 -13.38 50.33
C GLU A 183 1.56 -12.29 51.21
N GLU A 184 1.36 -11.06 50.71
CA GLU A 184 0.32 -10.13 51.18
C GLU A 184 0.24 -8.88 50.28
N GLU A 185 -0.96 -8.64 49.75
CA GLU A 185 -1.48 -7.42 49.09
C GLU A 185 -0.81 -6.95 47.78
N GLU A 186 -1.64 -6.71 46.75
CA GLU A 186 -1.28 -5.99 45.52
C GLU A 186 -0.98 -4.51 45.86
N GLU A 187 0.11 -4.24 46.58
CA GLU A 187 0.80 -2.95 46.45
C GLU A 187 1.59 -3.03 45.14
N GLU A 188 1.36 -2.08 44.24
CA GLU A 188 2.22 -1.92 43.06
C GLU A 188 3.65 -1.86 43.58
N ALA A 189 4.43 -2.92 43.31
CA ALA A 189 5.83 -2.96 43.69
C ALA A 189 6.46 -1.68 43.19
N ASP A 190 7.13 -0.94 44.07
CA ASP A 190 7.72 0.36 43.79
C ASP A 190 8.71 0.22 42.63
N VAL A 191 8.20 0.39 41.40
CA VAL A 191 8.94 0.17 40.17
C VAL A 191 9.87 1.37 40.07
N GLY A 192 11.17 1.15 40.26
CA GLY A 192 12.13 2.23 40.55
C GLY A 192 11.96 3.47 39.67
N THR A 193 11.90 4.65 40.27
CA THR A 193 11.65 5.91 39.57
C THR A 193 12.81 6.29 38.63
N ILE A 194 12.49 6.60 37.37
CA ILE A 194 13.44 7.12 36.38
C ILE A 194 12.92 8.42 35.83
N LEU A 195 13.75 9.45 35.91
CA LEU A 195 13.43 10.79 35.45
C LEU A 195 14.56 11.35 34.61
N TRP A 196 14.25 12.32 33.75
CA TRP A 196 15.25 12.99 32.94
C TRP A 196 14.99 14.49 32.83
N THR A 197 16.03 15.25 32.50
CA THR A 197 15.93 16.66 32.09
C THR A 197 17.09 17.03 31.17
N LEU A 198 16.89 18.07 30.38
CA LEU A 198 17.96 18.74 29.64
C LEU A 198 18.32 20.04 30.35
N ASP A 199 19.61 20.24 30.61
CA ASP A 199 20.16 21.45 31.21
C ASP A 199 21.32 21.98 30.37
N GLU A 200 21.06 23.03 29.58
CA GLU A 200 22.01 23.63 28.63
C GLU A 200 22.64 22.58 27.70
N SER A 201 23.87 22.13 28.02
CA SER A 201 24.65 21.15 27.27
C SER A 201 24.76 19.81 28.00
N ARG A 202 23.79 19.46 28.85
CA ARG A 202 23.80 18.22 29.64
C ARG A 202 22.45 17.53 29.59
N LEU A 203 22.48 16.23 29.35
CA LEU A 203 21.37 15.32 29.63
C LEU A 203 21.56 14.79 31.04
N LEU A 204 20.56 14.99 31.90
CA LEU A 204 20.56 14.50 33.27
C LEU A 204 19.54 13.37 33.38
N ILE A 205 19.93 12.25 33.99
CA ILE A 205 19.07 11.09 34.27
C ILE A 205 19.10 10.84 35.77
N ALA A 206 17.95 10.90 36.44
CA ALA A 206 17.81 10.57 37.86
C ALA A 206 17.22 9.16 38.00
N THR A 207 17.95 8.28 38.70
CA THR A 207 17.59 6.86 38.87
C THR A 207 18.35 6.24 40.05
N ASN A 208 17.93 5.06 40.48
CA ASN A 208 18.57 4.28 41.54
C ASN A 208 19.62 3.28 41.01
N THR A 209 19.70 3.06 39.70
CA THR A 209 20.67 2.14 39.07
C THR A 209 21.51 2.87 38.03
N ASP A 210 22.80 2.56 37.96
CA ASP A 210 23.75 3.18 37.03
C ASP A 210 23.33 2.91 35.56
N PRO A 211 23.17 3.95 34.73
CA PRO A 211 23.00 3.78 33.29
C PRO A 211 24.28 3.25 32.65
N GLU A 212 24.22 2.13 31.94
CA GLU A 212 25.37 1.52 31.29
C GLU A 212 25.63 2.11 29.90
N PHE A 213 24.55 2.47 29.20
CA PHE A 213 24.63 2.99 27.85
C PHE A 213 23.57 4.08 27.62
N VAL A 214 23.99 5.18 27.00
CA VAL A 214 23.12 6.29 26.63
C VAL A 214 23.48 6.76 25.23
N GLN A 215 22.48 6.86 24.35
CA GLN A 215 22.67 7.21 22.95
C GLN A 215 21.47 8.01 22.42
N ALA A 216 21.74 9.01 21.58
CA ALA A 216 20.72 9.68 20.78
C ALA A 216 20.70 9.08 19.36
N TYR A 217 19.51 8.80 18.86
CA TYR A 217 19.26 8.44 17.48
C TYR A 217 18.46 9.56 16.82
N TYR A 218 18.87 9.94 15.62
CA TYR A 218 18.22 10.96 14.81
C TYR A 218 17.76 10.34 13.52
N TYR A 219 16.58 10.75 13.09
CA TYR A 219 15.94 10.17 11.94
C TYR A 219 15.16 11.22 11.17
N SER A 220 15.34 11.21 9.85
CA SER A 220 14.50 11.98 8.94
C SER A 220 14.01 11.10 7.81
N GLU A 221 12.73 11.26 7.51
CA GLU A 221 12.14 10.59 6.37
C GLU A 221 12.23 11.54 5.20
N ASN A 222 13.25 11.34 4.36
CA ASN A 222 13.34 12.14 3.14
C ASN A 222 12.33 11.60 2.11
N TYR A 223 11.12 12.13 2.23
CA TYR A 223 10.00 11.92 1.30
C TYR A 223 10.19 12.63 -0.05
N SER A 224 11.43 12.79 -0.52
CA SER A 224 11.77 13.39 -1.82
C SER A 224 10.94 12.87 -3.00
N ASN A 225 10.36 11.68 -2.88
CA ASN A 225 9.56 11.00 -3.90
C ASN A 225 8.12 10.66 -3.49
N GLU A 226 7.52 11.36 -2.53
CA GLU A 226 6.10 11.22 -2.15
C GLU A 226 5.15 11.26 -3.36
N LEU A 227 5.44 12.14 -4.32
CA LEU A 227 4.71 12.25 -5.58
C LEU A 227 4.80 10.94 -6.39
N ALA A 228 5.98 10.32 -6.46
CA ALA A 228 6.19 9.08 -7.21
C ALA A 228 5.45 7.89 -6.57
N SER A 229 5.49 7.79 -5.24
CA SER A 229 4.73 6.80 -4.48
C SER A 229 3.22 6.97 -4.71
N THR A 230 2.73 8.20 -4.58
CA THR A 230 1.31 8.54 -4.82
C THR A 230 0.88 8.22 -6.26
N LEU A 231 1.69 8.59 -7.25
CA LEU A 231 1.44 8.31 -8.66
C LEU A 231 1.38 6.80 -8.95
N THR A 232 2.14 6.00 -8.21
CA THR A 232 2.13 4.54 -8.38
C THR A 232 0.84 3.92 -7.87
N CYS A 233 0.31 4.39 -6.74
CA CYS A 233 -1.01 3.98 -6.26
C CYS A 233 -2.10 4.30 -7.29
N PHE A 234 -2.01 5.44 -7.98
CA PHE A 234 -2.96 5.82 -9.03
C PHE A 234 -2.72 5.12 -10.38
N MET A 235 -1.53 4.59 -10.63
CA MET A 235 -1.22 3.87 -11.86
C MET A 235 -2.12 2.63 -12.02
N TRP A 236 -2.34 1.88 -10.94
CA TRP A 236 -3.16 0.66 -10.94
C TRP A 236 -4.61 0.90 -11.44
N PRO A 237 -5.41 1.79 -10.83
CA PRO A 237 -6.77 2.06 -11.30
C PRO A 237 -6.79 2.64 -12.71
N VAL A 238 -5.85 3.53 -13.06
CA VAL A 238 -5.79 4.14 -14.40
C VAL A 238 -5.52 3.09 -15.48
N VAL A 239 -4.53 2.22 -15.28
CA VAL A 239 -4.19 1.16 -16.24
C VAL A 239 -5.30 0.12 -16.33
N MET A 240 -5.94 -0.24 -15.22
CA MET A 240 -7.08 -1.16 -15.25
C MET A 240 -8.27 -0.60 -16.03
N ILE A 241 -8.68 0.65 -15.75
CA ILE A 241 -9.78 1.31 -16.48
C ILE A 241 -9.44 1.46 -17.96
N GLY A 242 -8.23 1.95 -18.27
CA GLY A 242 -7.75 2.09 -19.65
C GLY A 242 -7.72 0.74 -20.38
N GLY A 243 -7.24 -0.32 -19.73
CA GLY A 243 -7.21 -1.68 -20.26
C GLY A 243 -8.60 -2.26 -20.52
N ILE A 244 -9.57 -2.00 -19.64
CA ILE A 244 -10.97 -2.40 -19.82
C ILE A 244 -11.58 -1.68 -21.04
N ILE A 245 -11.46 -0.35 -21.10
CA ILE A 245 -11.98 0.46 -22.21
C ILE A 245 -11.36 0.01 -23.53
N TRP A 246 -10.05 -0.17 -23.56
CA TRP A 246 -9.32 -0.64 -24.74
C TRP A 246 -9.76 -2.05 -25.16
N GLY A 247 -9.93 -2.97 -24.20
CA GLY A 247 -10.42 -4.31 -24.45
C GLY A 247 -11.80 -4.32 -25.11
N PHE A 248 -12.71 -3.45 -24.67
CA PHE A 248 -14.03 -3.31 -25.31
C PHE A 248 -13.95 -2.61 -26.68
N ALA A 249 -13.21 -1.51 -26.79
CA ALA A 249 -13.06 -0.74 -28.03
C ALA A 249 -12.44 -1.57 -29.17
N THR A 250 -11.50 -2.45 -28.85
CA THR A 250 -10.82 -3.34 -29.82
C THR A 250 -11.55 -4.67 -30.03
N LYS A 251 -12.78 -4.82 -29.54
CA LYS A 251 -13.58 -6.06 -29.57
C LYS A 251 -12.92 -7.27 -28.86
N ARG A 252 -11.92 -7.03 -28.00
CA ARG A 252 -11.23 -8.03 -27.16
C ARG A 252 -11.90 -8.18 -25.80
N ARG A 253 -13.19 -8.55 -25.78
CA ARG A 253 -13.99 -8.63 -24.55
C ARG A 253 -13.39 -9.57 -23.50
N SER A 254 -12.82 -10.71 -23.92
CA SER A 254 -12.17 -11.66 -23.00
C SER A 254 -11.04 -11.02 -22.18
N PHE A 255 -10.27 -10.10 -22.77
CA PHE A 255 -9.22 -9.37 -22.07
C PHE A 255 -9.78 -8.43 -20.99
N ALA A 256 -10.81 -7.65 -21.33
CA ALA A 256 -11.47 -6.76 -20.39
C ALA A 256 -12.08 -7.53 -19.20
N TYR A 257 -12.73 -8.67 -19.46
CA TYR A 257 -13.23 -9.55 -18.40
C TYR A 257 -12.12 -10.15 -17.54
N GLY A 258 -10.95 -10.42 -18.12
CA GLY A 258 -9.75 -10.83 -17.38
C GLY A 258 -9.32 -9.78 -16.36
N ILE A 259 -9.20 -8.51 -16.78
CA ILE A 259 -8.85 -7.40 -15.88
C ILE A 259 -9.89 -7.23 -14.78
N MET A 260 -11.18 -7.24 -15.14
CA MET A 260 -12.26 -7.13 -14.15
C MET A 260 -12.24 -8.26 -13.13
N SER A 261 -11.97 -9.50 -13.58
CA SER A 261 -11.86 -10.66 -12.69
C SER A 261 -10.67 -10.52 -11.74
N ALA A 262 -9.52 -10.07 -12.23
CA ALA A 262 -8.34 -9.80 -11.40
C ALA A 262 -8.62 -8.76 -10.32
N PHE A 263 -9.33 -7.68 -10.67
CA PHE A 263 -9.70 -6.65 -9.71
C PHE A 263 -10.62 -7.18 -8.60
N VAL A 264 -11.64 -7.97 -8.97
CA VAL A 264 -12.55 -8.61 -7.99
C VAL A 264 -11.79 -9.59 -7.09
N LEU A 265 -10.89 -10.39 -7.66
CA LEU A 265 -10.07 -11.34 -6.90
C LEU A 265 -9.12 -10.61 -5.94
N ALA A 266 -8.52 -9.49 -6.36
CA ALA A 266 -7.65 -8.67 -5.51
C ALA A 266 -8.43 -8.09 -4.32
N LEU A 267 -9.62 -7.53 -4.55
CA LEU A 267 -10.49 -7.05 -3.47
C LEU A 267 -10.88 -8.18 -2.50
N ALA A 268 -11.31 -9.32 -3.03
CA ALA A 268 -11.67 -10.47 -2.20
C ALA A 268 -10.49 -10.95 -1.35
N GLY A 269 -9.29 -11.04 -1.95
CA GLY A 269 -8.06 -11.40 -1.24
C GLY A 269 -7.71 -10.42 -0.12
N PHE A 270 -7.86 -9.11 -0.37
CA PHE A 270 -7.63 -8.07 0.63
C PHE A 270 -8.56 -8.21 1.83
N PHE A 271 -9.87 -8.41 1.60
CA PHE A 271 -10.83 -8.62 2.70
C PHE A 271 -10.57 -9.91 3.48
N LEU A 272 -10.19 -11.00 2.80
CA LEU A 272 -9.82 -12.25 3.46
C LEU A 272 -8.58 -12.08 4.34
N LEU A 273 -7.59 -11.30 3.89
CA LEU A 273 -6.39 -11.01 4.66
C LEU A 273 -6.70 -10.20 5.91
N ILE A 274 -7.54 -9.16 5.81
CA ILE A 274 -8.01 -8.40 6.98
C ILE A 274 -8.72 -9.31 7.97
N PHE A 275 -9.62 -10.17 7.49
CA PHE A 275 -10.35 -11.10 8.35
C PHE A 275 -9.41 -12.10 9.06
N ALA A 276 -8.41 -12.61 8.34
CA ALA A 276 -7.40 -13.49 8.92
C ALA A 276 -6.57 -12.78 10.00
N LEU A 277 -6.15 -11.52 9.77
CA LEU A 277 -5.43 -10.73 10.77
C LEU A 277 -6.30 -10.43 11.98
N ALA A 278 -7.55 -10.02 11.79
CA ALA A 278 -8.48 -9.71 12.86
C ALA A 278 -8.90 -10.92 13.72
N THR A 279 -8.62 -12.14 13.26
CA THR A 279 -8.86 -13.38 14.02
C THR A 279 -7.58 -13.98 14.59
N ALA A 280 -6.41 -13.40 14.28
CA ALA A 280 -5.11 -13.79 14.81
C ALA A 280 -4.71 -13.00 16.08
N PHE A 281 -5.44 -11.93 16.39
CA PHE A 281 -5.40 -11.16 17.63
C PHE A 281 -6.72 -11.34 18.40
#